data_AF-A0A372JJ03-F1
#
_entry.id   AF-A0A372JJ03-F1
#
_cell.length_a   1.000
_cell.length_b   1.000
_cell.length_c   1.000
_cell.angle_alpha   90.00
_cell.angle_beta   90.00
_cell.angle_gamma   90.00
#
_symmetry.space_group_name_H-M   'P 1'
#
loop_
_entity.id
_entity.type
_entity.pdbx_description
1 polymer ?
#
loop_
_entity_poly.entity_id
_entity_poly.type
_entity_poly.pdbx_seq_one_letter_code
_entity_poly.pdbx_strand_id
1 'polypeptide(L)'
;MLYLVYRLKLTPAAEADPRAFWNWAQEREKWFYEGLDTVLATRWTVRTVGSDVHTLEHTVTFADEAAWGRYRRRLAERSHDPAWEERRTEQGTWWQILDAALHSDPPVALGFDRPRGE
;
A
#
# COMPACT_ATOMS: atom_id res chain seq x y z
N MET A 1 -10.65 12.40 2.26
CA MET A 1 -9.82 11.26 2.67
C MET A 1 -8.39 11.50 2.20
N LEU A 2 -7.44 10.80 2.81
CA LEU A 2 -6.02 10.85 2.46
C LEU A 2 -5.57 9.47 1.97
N TYR A 3 -4.72 9.43 0.95
CA TYR A 3 -4.26 8.22 0.29
C TYR A 3 -2.74 8.20 0.22
N LEU A 4 -2.13 7.17 0.78
CA LEU A 4 -0.73 6.86 0.57
C LEU A 4 -0.62 5.88 -0.59
N VAL A 5 0.00 6.31 -1.68
CA VAL A 5 0.12 5.52 -2.91
C VAL A 5 1.59 5.18 -3.12
N TYR A 6 1.88 3.88 -3.18
CA TYR A 6 3.18 3.35 -3.55
C TYR A 6 3.15 2.83 -4.98
N ARG A 7 4.18 3.17 -5.75
CA ARG A 7 4.46 2.51 -7.03
C ARG A 7 5.59 1.52 -6.83
N LEU A 8 5.33 0.26 -7.14
CA LEU A 8 6.19 -0.87 -6.83
C LEU A 8 6.61 -1.58 -8.12
N LYS A 9 7.88 -1.92 -8.23
CA LYS A 9 8.40 -2.79 -9.29
C LYS A 9 8.72 -4.16 -8.70
N LEU A 10 8.22 -5.22 -9.33
CA LEU A 10 8.58 -6.57 -8.93
C LEU A 10 10.08 -6.81 -9.14
N THR A 11 10.68 -7.56 -8.23
CA THR A 11 12.05 -8.04 -8.42
C THR A 11 12.07 -9.21 -9.42
N PRO A 12 13.24 -9.57 -9.98
CA PRO A 12 13.35 -10.78 -10.79
C PRO A 12 12.91 -12.05 -10.05
N ALA A 13 13.08 -12.11 -8.72
CA ALA A 13 12.63 -13.25 -7.92
C ALA A 13 11.09 -13.34 -7.87
N ALA A 14 10.41 -12.20 -7.72
CA ALA A 14 8.95 -12.14 -7.76
C ALA A 14 8.38 -12.47 -9.15
N GLU A 15 9.06 -12.02 -10.22
CA GLU A 15 8.66 -12.32 -11.60
C GLU A 15 8.86 -13.80 -11.96
N ALA A 16 9.90 -14.44 -11.40
CA ALA A 16 10.20 -15.85 -11.63
C ALA A 16 9.17 -16.79 -10.97
N ASP A 17 8.57 -16.39 -9.84
CA ASP A 17 7.49 -17.14 -9.18
C ASP A 17 6.33 -16.21 -8.78
N PRO A 18 5.43 -15.86 -9.74
CA PRO A 18 4.30 -14.99 -9.46
C PRO A 18 3.33 -15.58 -8.43
N ARG A 19 3.24 -16.91 -8.34
CA ARG A 19 2.34 -17.56 -7.38
C ARG A 19 2.85 -17.37 -5.96
N ALA A 20 4.13 -17.63 -5.72
CA ALA A 20 4.74 -17.38 -4.41
C ALA A 20 4.64 -15.90 -4.04
N PHE A 21 4.90 -15.00 -5.00
CA PHE A 21 4.76 -13.56 -4.80
C PHE A 21 3.36 -13.17 -4.33
N TRP A 22 2.30 -13.58 -5.04
CA TRP A 22 0.93 -13.17 -4.70
C TRP A 22 0.45 -13.78 -3.37
N ASN A 23 0.86 -15.01 -3.06
CA ASN A 23 0.59 -15.62 -1.76
C ASN A 23 1.26 -14.81 -0.64
N TRP A 24 2.54 -14.50 -0.79
CA TRP A 24 3.28 -13.68 0.18
C TRP A 24 2.67 -12.27 0.31
N ALA A 25 2.28 -11.62 -0.78
CA ALA A 25 1.69 -10.29 -0.75
C ALA A 25 0.36 -10.26 0.02
N GLN A 26 -0.50 -11.27 -0.17
CA GLN A 26 -1.75 -11.43 0.57
C GLN A 26 -1.50 -11.64 2.07
N GLU A 27 -0.61 -12.55 2.44
CA GLU A 27 -0.26 -12.82 3.84
C GLU A 27 0.36 -11.60 4.51
N ARG A 28 1.23 -10.90 3.79
CA ARG A 28 1.85 -9.67 4.26
C ARG A 28 0.81 -8.57 4.49
N GLU A 29 -0.12 -8.35 3.56
CA GLU A 29 -1.15 -7.31 3.74
C GLU A 29 -1.94 -7.55 5.03
N LYS A 30 -2.42 -8.79 5.22
CA LYS A 30 -3.16 -9.17 6.42
C LYS A 30 -2.34 -8.91 7.69
N TRP A 31 -1.12 -9.43 7.76
CA TRP A 31 -0.24 -9.26 8.93
C TRP A 31 0.15 -7.80 9.19
N PHE A 32 0.49 -7.06 8.13
CA PHE A 32 1.05 -5.72 8.25
C PHE A 32 0.01 -4.72 8.77
N TYR A 33 -1.23 -4.84 8.31
CA TYR A 33 -2.33 -3.95 8.71
C TYR A 33 -3.15 -4.46 9.90
N GLU A 34 -2.90 -5.68 10.38
CA GLU A 34 -3.58 -6.24 11.54
C GLU A 34 -3.49 -5.30 12.74
N GLY A 35 -4.63 -4.97 13.35
CA GLY A 35 -4.73 -4.09 14.52
C GLY A 35 -4.37 -2.62 14.28
N LEU A 36 -4.33 -2.16 13.02
CA LEU A 36 -4.20 -0.74 12.68
C LEU A 36 -5.58 -0.14 12.33
N ASP A 37 -6.23 0.45 13.34
CA ASP A 37 -7.55 1.11 13.24
C ASP A 37 -7.57 2.36 12.33
N THR A 38 -6.39 2.90 12.02
CA THR A 38 -6.20 4.09 11.18
C THR A 38 -6.27 3.80 9.68
N VAL A 39 -6.11 2.54 9.27
CA VAL A 39 -6.18 2.13 7.86
C VAL A 39 -7.61 1.72 7.54
N LEU A 40 -8.27 2.50 6.67
CA LEU A 40 -9.67 2.29 6.32
C LEU A 40 -9.85 1.26 5.21
N ALA A 41 -8.93 1.25 4.24
CA ALA A 41 -8.94 0.33 3.12
C ALA A 41 -7.56 0.29 2.44
N THR A 42 -7.27 -0.83 1.78
CA THR A 42 -6.15 -0.97 0.84
C THR A 42 -6.68 -1.33 -0.54
N ARG A 43 -5.92 -0.97 -1.57
CA ARG A 43 -6.20 -1.34 -2.95
C ARG A 43 -4.90 -1.64 -3.68
N TRP A 44 -4.91 -2.71 -4.46
CA TRP A 44 -3.83 -3.09 -5.37
C TRP A 44 -4.31 -3.00 -6.81
N THR A 45 -3.50 -2.40 -7.68
CA THR A 45 -3.71 -2.39 -9.12
C THR A 45 -2.43 -2.77 -9.84
N VAL A 46 -2.56 -3.47 -10.97
CA VAL A 46 -1.46 -3.77 -11.87
C VAL A 46 -1.53 -2.80 -13.03
N ARG A 47 -0.41 -2.13 -13.33
CA ARG A 47 -0.31 -1.28 -14.51
C ARG A 47 -0.21 -2.15 -15.76
N THR A 48 -1.22 -2.13 -16.61
CA THR A 48 -1.27 -2.92 -17.85
C THR A 48 -0.92 -2.11 -19.12
N VAL A 49 -0.94 -0.78 -19.04
CA VAL A 49 -0.63 0.15 -20.15
C VAL A 49 0.14 1.36 -19.60
N GLY A 50 1.11 1.87 -20.38
CA GLY A 50 1.89 3.09 -20.05
C GLY A 50 3.38 2.83 -19.83
N SER A 51 4.10 3.80 -19.29
CA SER A 51 5.47 3.57 -18.81
C SER A 51 5.47 2.65 -17.59
N ASP A 52 6.50 1.80 -17.49
CA ASP A 52 6.66 0.81 -16.41
C ASP A 52 5.49 -0.18 -16.30
N VAL A 53 5.07 -0.76 -17.44
CA VAL A 53 4.08 -1.86 -17.47
C VAL A 53 4.49 -2.97 -16.50
N HIS A 54 3.51 -3.60 -15.86
CA HIS A 54 3.63 -4.61 -14.81
C HIS A 54 4.14 -4.11 -13.46
N THR A 55 4.31 -2.79 -13.28
CA THR A 55 4.38 -2.22 -11.93
C THR A 55 3.05 -2.35 -11.20
N LEU A 56 3.13 -2.40 -9.88
CA LEU A 56 1.98 -2.39 -8.99
C LEU A 56 1.78 -1.00 -8.42
N GLU A 57 0.53 -0.61 -8.22
CA GLU A 57 0.16 0.53 -7.38
C GLU A 57 -0.57 0.00 -6.15
N HIS A 58 -0.08 0.38 -4.97
CA HIS A 58 -0.69 0.03 -3.68
C HIS A 58 -1.14 1.29 -2.98
N THR A 59 -2.46 1.42 -2.81
CA THR A 59 -3.09 2.56 -2.14
C THR A 59 -3.53 2.16 -0.74
N VAL A 60 -3.20 2.98 0.25
CA VAL A 60 -3.64 2.86 1.65
C VAL A 60 -4.45 4.10 1.99
N THR A 61 -5.66 3.90 2.51
CA THR A 61 -6.62 4.99 2.75
C THR A 61 -6.70 5.33 4.23
N PHE A 62 -6.69 6.63 4.54
CA PHE A 62 -6.84 7.21 5.86
C PHE A 62 -7.98 8.24 5.86
N ALA A 63 -8.58 8.48 7.02
CA ALA A 63 -9.60 9.53 7.17
C ALA A 63 -9.01 10.92 6.85
N ASP A 64 -7.84 11.22 7.42
CA ASP A 64 -7.16 12.52 7.37
C ASP A 64 -5.65 12.38 7.68
N GLU A 65 -4.93 13.51 7.68
CA GLU A 65 -3.51 13.60 8.00
C GLU A 65 -3.19 13.20 9.45
N ALA A 66 -4.12 13.41 10.39
CA ALA A 66 -3.92 13.05 11.79
C ALA A 66 -3.96 11.51 11.96
N ALA A 67 -4.86 10.83 11.25
CA ALA A 67 -4.92 9.37 11.18
C ALA A 67 -3.64 8.80 10.56
N TRP A 68 -3.15 9.40 9.47
CA TRP A 68 -1.86 9.03 8.88
C TRP A 68 -0.68 9.24 9.84
N GLY A 69 -0.68 10.34 10.60
CA GLY A 69 0.32 10.60 11.64
C GLY A 69 0.32 9.54 12.75
N ARG A 70 -0.87 9.14 13.22
CA ARG A 70 -1.02 8.03 14.20
C ARG A 70 -0.56 6.70 13.64
N TYR A 71 -0.94 6.38 12.40
CA TYR A 71 -0.46 5.20 11.68
C TYR A 71 1.07 5.15 11.65
N ARG A 72 1.71 6.26 11.26
CA ARG A 72 3.18 6.36 11.23
C ARG A 72 3.82 6.15 12.58
N ARG A 73 3.25 6.73 13.65
CA ARG A 73 3.73 6.52 15.02
C ARG A 73 3.64 5.05 15.40
N ARG A 74 2.51 4.40 15.10
CA ARG A 74 2.31 2.99 15.40
C ARG A 74 3.29 2.08 14.65
N LEU A 75 3.60 2.40 13.40
CA LEU A 75 4.64 1.68 12.65
C LEU A 75 6.03 1.90 13.26
N ALA A 76 6.36 3.12 13.67
CA ALA A 76 7.64 3.39 14.34
C ALA A 76 7.77 2.59 15.64
N GLU A 77 6.70 2.49 16.44
CA GLU A 77 6.67 1.62 17.62
C GLU A 77 6.91 0.15 17.27
N ARG A 78 6.23 -0.37 16.23
CA ARG A 78 6.39 -1.76 15.78
C ARG A 78 7.80 -2.05 15.26
N SER A 79 8.46 -1.08 14.62
CA SER A 79 9.84 -1.25 14.12
C SER A 79 10.89 -1.46 15.20
N HIS A 80 10.54 -1.24 16.47
CA HIS A 80 11.42 -1.58 17.60
C HIS A 80 11.39 -3.07 17.96
N ASP A 81 10.41 -3.84 17.47
CA ASP A 81 10.41 -5.30 17.56
C ASP A 81 11.25 -5.88 16.41
N PRO A 82 12.40 -6.55 16.71
CA PRO A 82 13.27 -7.09 15.66
C PRO A 82 12.60 -8.12 14.77
N ALA A 83 11.72 -8.97 15.32
CA ALA A 83 11.04 -9.99 14.53
C ALA A 83 10.02 -9.36 13.56
N TRP A 84 9.35 -8.30 14.02
CA TRP A 84 8.46 -7.53 13.15
C TRP A 84 9.23 -6.82 12.03
N GLU A 85 10.37 -6.21 12.36
CA GLU A 85 11.20 -5.48 11.39
C GLU A 85 11.88 -6.40 10.38
N GLU A 86 12.36 -7.57 10.81
CA GLU A 86 12.87 -8.62 9.91
C GLU A 86 11.79 -8.99 8.89
N ARG A 87 10.60 -9.37 9.36
CA ARG A 87 9.49 -9.70 8.46
C ARG A 87 9.07 -8.54 7.56
N ARG A 88 9.11 -7.29 8.06
CA ARG A 88 8.79 -6.10 7.26
C ARG A 88 9.76 -5.94 6.09
N THR A 89 11.05 -6.20 6.33
CA THR A 89 12.12 -5.98 5.36
C THR A 89 12.24 -7.09 4.32
N GLU A 90 11.63 -8.26 4.53
CA GLU A 90 11.46 -9.32 3.51
C GLU A 90 10.87 -8.80 2.19
N GLN A 91 10.12 -7.69 2.24
CA GLN A 91 9.57 -7.04 1.06
C GLN A 91 10.63 -6.71 -0.01
N GLY A 92 11.89 -6.49 0.40
CA GLY A 92 12.99 -6.22 -0.53
C GLY A 92 13.31 -7.39 -1.46
N THR A 93 12.93 -8.62 -1.09
CA THR A 93 13.02 -9.79 -1.97
C THR A 93 11.99 -9.74 -3.09
N TRP A 94 10.85 -9.09 -2.87
CA TRP A 94 9.68 -9.20 -3.75
C TRP A 94 9.43 -7.95 -4.59
N TRP A 95 9.65 -6.76 -4.05
CA TRP A 95 9.48 -5.52 -4.80
C TRP A 95 10.47 -4.43 -4.39
N GLN A 96 10.63 -3.46 -5.29
CA GLN A 96 11.30 -2.20 -5.06
C GLN A 96 10.27 -1.07 -5.10
N ILE A 97 10.36 -0.14 -4.15
CA ILE A 97 9.55 1.07 -4.18
C ILE A 97 10.17 2.03 -5.21
N LEU A 98 9.44 2.29 -6.28
CA LEU A 98 9.82 3.26 -7.29
C LEU A 98 9.45 4.69 -6.88
N ASP A 99 8.30 4.83 -6.23
CA ASP A 99 7.75 6.13 -5.84
C ASP A 99 6.77 5.96 -4.67
N ALA A 100 6.57 7.05 -3.91
CA ALA A 100 5.59 7.13 -2.84
C ALA A 100 5.01 8.55 -2.79
N ALA A 101 3.69 8.65 -2.83
CA ALA A 101 2.98 9.92 -2.80
C ALA A 101 1.84 9.91 -1.80
N LEU A 102 1.53 11.10 -1.25
CA LEU A 102 0.31 11.35 -0.50
C LEU A 102 -0.63 12.18 -1.36
N HIS A 103 -1.86 11.71 -1.50
CA HIS A 103 -2.93 12.39 -2.19
C HIS A 103 -4.07 12.64 -1.23
N SER A 104 -4.82 13.72 -1.42
CA SER A 104 -6.07 13.98 -0.73
C SER A 104 -7.19 14.12 -1.75
N ASP A 105 -8.42 13.86 -1.30
CA ASP A 105 -9.59 14.16 -2.12
C ASP A 105 -9.65 15.65 -2.48
N PRO A 106 -10.17 15.98 -3.68
CA PRO A 106 -10.51 17.35 -4.00
C PRO A 106 -11.63 17.86 -3.07
N PRO A 107 -11.79 19.20 -2.92
CA PRO A 107 -12.82 19.78 -2.05
C PRO A 107 -14.27 19.57 -2.52
N VAL A 108 -14.46 18.88 -3.64
CA VAL A 108 -15.77 18.63 -4.27
C VAL A 108 -15.82 17.18 -4.73
N ALA A 109 -16.98 16.54 -4.63
CA ALA A 109 -17.17 15.15 -5.06
C ALA A 109 -17.09 15.04 -6.59
N LEU A 110 -16.08 14.31 -7.09
CA LEU A 110 -15.83 14.08 -8.51
C LEU A 110 -15.59 12.59 -8.78
N GLY A 111 -15.90 12.12 -9.99
CA GLY A 111 -15.58 10.75 -10.41
C GLY A 111 -16.46 9.67 -9.77
N PHE A 112 -15.84 8.54 -9.37
CA PHE A 112 -16.53 7.37 -8.82
C PHE A 112 -17.21 7.63 -7.48
N ASP A 113 -16.83 8.71 -6.79
CA ASP A 113 -17.40 9.13 -5.51
C ASP A 113 -18.58 10.10 -5.66
N ARG A 114 -18.98 10.40 -6.91
CA ARG A 114 -20.21 11.14 -7.17
C ARG A 114 -21.41 10.21 -6.92
N PRO A 115 -22.40 10.59 -6.09
CA PRO A 115 -23.64 9.85 -5.99
C PRO A 115 -24.28 9.75 -7.38
N ARG A 116 -24.63 8.53 -7.80
CA ARG A 116 -25.34 8.31 -9.06
C ARG A 116 -26.77 8.84 -8.92
N GLY A 117 -27.03 10.01 -9.49
CA GLY A 117 -28.36 10.59 -9.62
C GLY A 117 -28.78 11.43 -8.42
N GLU A 118 -28.77 12.75 -8.62
CA GLU A 118 -29.93 13.57 -8.26
C GLU A 118 -30.77 13.74 -9.52
#